data_AF-A0A2N2P5B7-F1
#
_entry.id   AF-A0A2N2P5B7-F1
#
_cell.length_a   1.000
_cell.length_b   1.000
_cell.length_c   1.000
_cell.angle_alpha   90.00
_cell.angle_beta   90.00
_cell.angle_gamma   90.00
#
_symmetry.space_group_name_H-M   'P 1'
#
loop_
_entity.id
_entity.type
_entity.pdbx_description
1 polymer ?
#
loop_
_entity_poly.entity_id
_entity_poly.type
_entity_poly.pdbx_seq_one_letter_code
_entity_poly.pdbx_strand_id
1 'polypeptide(L)'
;MTRYPQIPLFAFSFFLILVVTGNGIFPPIGLSLDAQPNSNLLNLPPHFDWRDAGYNAPIRDQNECNAGYAFAGTAALEASLWMKNQQYLNLSENHAKECNWKELNHFDGGTSCNGGTMRDLVNLFSQSGAVLEGCDPYRNYDDSCRTSCGSVARIDGWLQLSGHQSANTALIKQYVYDYGPVYTQINTTVFDNFDNYTGSTVLYSATPATTTNHAVLIIGWDDSQTHTGGSGAWIVRNSYGSTWGNAGYGYIAYESGKIGSYASVITSSQQHDPNRQIYFYDEAGHTTQYATIDPPTTNGYVLAKFTPTRDEEARQIEFATYDQAHVDLVIYDAFINGSPKEALTSINNIVVPSTGYHHITLETPLQLSVGDSIWVQIHIHNQTIFFPIAADHLGVAAPQTSWISADSHTWTPLSDYSVDSTVRLLTSLPPAPTAPENLSITSFAQRWVELAWSYSGTIARTFYVERSQDGVNWDLLANLAVTQTTFRDTSPTPNQTYQYRVRAVNPGGVSPPSNIISVTTLPDPPSAPQQLLGTAYSPIRIQLTWTDTSTTETGFTIQESTNGINWFTITTQPANMQTFRVEGLSAESTYQYRLWAFNSGGPSATIYSNWIVTPEWSWHTFLPIIKHQIQE
;
A
#
# COMPACT_ATOMS: atom_id res chain seq x y z
N MET A 1 27.73 -70.24 -31.26
CA MET A 1 28.43 -69.98 -29.98
C MET A 1 27.80 -68.75 -29.34
N THR A 2 27.63 -68.80 -28.01
CA THR A 2 27.37 -67.67 -27.06
C THR A 2 26.09 -66.84 -27.28
N ARG A 3 24.97 -67.17 -26.62
CA ARG A 3 24.51 -66.73 -25.27
C ARG A 3 24.32 -65.21 -25.14
N TYR A 4 23.06 -64.76 -25.18
CA TYR A 4 22.59 -63.55 -24.50
C TYR A 4 21.77 -63.98 -23.26
N PRO A 5 21.99 -63.38 -22.07
CA PRO A 5 21.22 -63.71 -20.89
C PRO A 5 19.87 -62.97 -20.88
N GLN A 6 18.85 -63.63 -20.32
CA GLN A 6 17.58 -63.01 -19.96
C GLN A 6 17.76 -62.07 -18.76
N ILE A 7 17.09 -60.92 -18.79
CA ILE A 7 16.86 -60.01 -17.65
C ILE A 7 15.33 -59.84 -17.53
N PRO A 8 14.74 -59.91 -16.31
CA PRO A 8 13.31 -60.14 -16.14
C PRO A 8 12.46 -58.88 -16.36
N LEU A 9 11.24 -59.10 -16.87
CA LEU A 9 10.14 -58.14 -16.94
C LEU A 9 9.78 -57.63 -15.54
N PHE A 10 9.91 -56.33 -15.28
CA PHE A 10 9.01 -55.55 -14.43
C PHE A 10 9.12 -54.07 -14.80
N ALA A 11 8.21 -53.60 -15.66
CA ALA A 11 7.82 -52.19 -15.76
C ALA A 11 6.43 -52.16 -16.40
N PHE A 12 5.40 -51.97 -15.57
CA PHE A 12 4.06 -51.62 -16.06
C PHE A 12 4.13 -50.20 -16.60
N SER A 13 4.05 -50.06 -17.93
CA SER A 13 3.93 -48.78 -18.61
C SER A 13 2.55 -48.17 -18.29
N PHE A 14 2.53 -47.06 -17.55
CA PHE A 14 1.41 -46.11 -17.62
C PHE A 14 1.63 -45.24 -18.86
N PHE A 15 0.71 -45.31 -19.81
CA PHE A 15 0.66 -44.39 -20.94
C PHE A 15 0.29 -43.00 -20.43
N LEU A 16 1.29 -42.11 -20.35
CA LEU A 16 1.10 -40.67 -20.24
C LEU A 16 0.61 -40.17 -21.62
N ILE A 17 -0.63 -39.70 -21.71
CA ILE A 17 -1.11 -39.05 -22.93
C ILE A 17 -0.48 -37.65 -22.97
N LEU A 18 0.65 -37.55 -23.66
CA LEU A 18 1.31 -36.31 -24.02
C LEU A 18 0.56 -35.69 -25.19
N VAL A 19 -0.05 -34.52 -25.01
CA VAL A 19 -0.53 -33.71 -26.14
C VAL A 19 0.66 -32.89 -26.62
N VAL A 20 1.26 -33.32 -27.74
CA VAL A 20 2.32 -32.58 -28.42
C VAL A 20 1.67 -31.60 -29.39
N THR A 21 1.60 -30.32 -29.05
CA THR A 21 1.38 -29.26 -30.03
C THR A 21 2.60 -28.37 -30.08
N GLY A 22 3.29 -28.36 -31.23
CA GLY A 22 4.07 -27.25 -31.74
C GLY A 22 5.31 -26.76 -30.99
N ASN A 23 5.25 -26.50 -29.67
CA ASN A 23 6.34 -25.92 -28.89
C ASN A 23 6.32 -26.28 -27.38
N GLY A 24 5.44 -27.17 -26.89
CA GLY A 24 5.35 -27.49 -25.46
C GLY A 24 4.79 -28.88 -25.16
N ILE A 25 5.19 -29.45 -24.02
CA ILE A 25 4.72 -30.74 -23.51
C ILE A 25 3.81 -30.51 -22.29
N PHE A 26 2.61 -31.10 -22.28
CA PHE A 26 1.62 -30.93 -21.21
C PHE A 26 1.30 -32.24 -20.50
N PRO A 27 1.49 -32.33 -19.18
CA PRO A 27 0.85 -33.34 -18.35
C PRO A 27 -0.48 -32.80 -17.77
N PRO A 28 -1.58 -33.58 -17.75
CA PRO A 28 -2.76 -33.23 -16.95
C PRO A 28 -2.41 -33.22 -15.45
N ILE A 29 -2.99 -32.29 -14.68
CA ILE A 29 -2.85 -32.27 -13.22
C ILE A 29 -3.54 -33.52 -12.65
N GLY A 30 -2.77 -34.47 -12.13
CA GLY A 30 -3.36 -35.68 -11.53
C GLY A 30 -2.42 -36.78 -11.06
N LEU A 31 -1.10 -36.60 -11.11
CA LEU A 31 -0.16 -37.60 -10.60
C LEU A 31 0.11 -37.34 -9.12
N SER A 32 0.15 -38.42 -8.32
CA SER A 32 0.17 -38.46 -6.85
C SER A 32 1.07 -37.39 -6.22
N LEU A 33 0.44 -36.31 -5.74
CA LEU A 33 1.08 -35.22 -5.00
C LEU A 33 0.94 -35.52 -3.52
N ASP A 34 1.80 -36.37 -2.97
CA ASP A 34 1.95 -36.46 -1.52
C ASP A 34 3.01 -35.46 -1.10
N ALA A 35 2.59 -34.43 -0.36
CA ALA A 35 3.54 -33.57 0.34
C ALA A 35 4.44 -34.45 1.20
N GLN A 36 5.75 -34.44 0.95
CA GLN A 36 6.68 -35.24 1.73
C GLN A 36 6.73 -34.66 3.15
N PRO A 37 6.65 -35.50 4.19
CA PRO A 37 6.75 -35.01 5.56
C PRO A 37 8.09 -34.33 5.76
N ASN A 38 8.08 -33.14 6.39
CA ASN A 38 9.29 -32.63 7.02
C ASN A 38 9.84 -33.74 7.93
N SER A 39 11.14 -34.00 7.84
CA SER A 39 11.84 -35.14 8.45
C SER A 39 11.80 -35.21 9.99
N ASN A 40 11.03 -34.35 10.64
CA ASN A 40 10.77 -34.32 12.07
C ASN A 40 9.26 -34.32 12.31
N LEU A 41 8.60 -35.48 12.16
CA LEU A 41 7.25 -35.64 12.72
C LEU A 41 7.36 -35.45 14.24
N LEU A 42 6.69 -34.42 14.78
CA LEU A 42 6.67 -34.20 16.22
C LEU A 42 6.00 -35.38 16.92
N ASN A 43 6.36 -35.62 18.17
CA ASN A 43 5.63 -36.55 19.03
C ASN A 43 4.29 -35.91 19.44
N LEU A 44 3.32 -35.94 18.53
CA LEU A 44 2.00 -35.34 18.71
C LEU A 44 1.19 -36.10 19.77
N PRO A 45 0.29 -35.42 20.52
CA PRO A 45 -0.54 -36.09 21.50
C PRO A 45 -1.51 -37.08 20.83
N PRO A 46 -1.93 -38.14 21.54
CA PRO A 46 -2.87 -39.14 21.00
C PRO A 46 -4.27 -38.57 20.74
N HIS A 47 -4.59 -37.42 21.33
CA HIS A 47 -5.82 -36.68 21.12
C HIS A 47 -5.52 -35.20 20.98
N PHE A 48 -6.21 -34.55 20.05
CA PHE A 48 -6.16 -33.11 19.84
C PHE A 48 -7.46 -32.62 19.24
N ASP A 49 -8.00 -31.53 19.78
CA ASP A 49 -9.22 -30.89 19.29
C ASP A 49 -9.09 -29.37 19.41
N TRP A 50 -9.20 -28.65 18.28
CA TRP A 50 -9.12 -27.19 18.28
C TRP A 50 -10.21 -26.51 19.13
N ARG A 51 -11.33 -27.19 19.40
CA ARG A 51 -12.41 -26.66 20.26
C ARG A 51 -11.96 -26.52 21.71
N ASP A 52 -11.07 -27.38 22.18
CA ASP A 52 -10.49 -27.30 23.52
C ASP A 52 -9.61 -26.05 23.68
N ALA A 53 -9.05 -25.55 22.57
CA ALA A 53 -8.33 -24.29 22.50
C ALA A 53 -9.24 -23.06 22.31
N GLY A 54 -10.56 -23.25 22.26
CA GLY A 54 -11.56 -22.17 22.15
C GLY A 54 -12.13 -21.95 20.75
N TYR A 55 -11.72 -22.73 19.74
CA TYR A 55 -12.27 -22.61 18.39
C TYR A 55 -13.72 -23.13 18.32
N ASN A 56 -14.70 -22.24 18.46
CA ASN A 56 -16.13 -22.57 18.48
C ASN A 56 -16.92 -21.81 17.40
N ALA A 57 -16.50 -21.92 16.15
CA ALA A 57 -17.22 -21.30 15.02
C ALA A 57 -18.61 -21.94 14.82
N PRO A 58 -19.67 -21.15 14.54
CA PRO A 58 -21.02 -21.69 14.32
C PRO A 58 -21.07 -22.72 13.19
N ILE A 59 -21.86 -23.78 13.38
CA ILE A 59 -22.13 -24.76 12.32
C ILE A 59 -23.26 -24.24 11.44
N ARG A 60 -23.03 -24.24 10.13
CA ARG A 60 -23.98 -23.80 9.11
C ARG A 60 -24.51 -25.01 8.32
N ASP A 61 -25.55 -24.78 7.53
CA ASP A 61 -26.30 -25.81 6.84
C ASP A 61 -26.42 -25.54 5.33
N GLN A 62 -25.81 -26.40 4.51
CA GLN A 62 -25.86 -26.30 3.06
C GLN A 62 -27.22 -26.74 2.46
N ASN A 63 -28.04 -27.46 3.21
CA ASN A 63 -29.28 -28.07 2.72
C ASN A 63 -29.07 -28.87 1.41
N GLU A 64 -29.96 -28.71 0.43
CA GLU A 64 -30.00 -29.53 -0.79
C GLU A 64 -28.93 -29.17 -1.84
N CYS A 65 -28.25 -28.03 -1.68
CA CYS A 65 -27.22 -27.59 -2.61
C CYS A 65 -25.93 -28.37 -2.34
N ASN A 66 -25.25 -28.85 -3.40
CA ASN A 66 -23.96 -29.52 -3.28
C ASN A 66 -22.81 -28.52 -3.02
N ALA A 67 -22.94 -27.69 -1.98
CA ALA A 67 -22.02 -26.61 -1.66
C ALA A 67 -21.02 -26.97 -0.55
N GLY A 68 -20.88 -28.25 -0.16
CA GLY A 68 -20.03 -28.65 0.97
C GLY A 68 -18.59 -28.17 0.87
N TYR A 69 -18.04 -28.07 -0.35
CA TYR A 69 -16.71 -27.50 -0.58
C TYR A 69 -16.62 -26.02 -0.16
N ALA A 70 -17.64 -25.21 -0.45
CA ALA A 70 -17.73 -23.80 -0.08
C ALA A 70 -17.82 -23.64 1.44
N PHE A 71 -18.62 -24.46 2.13
CA PHE A 71 -18.71 -24.46 3.59
C PHE A 71 -17.39 -24.88 4.25
N ALA A 72 -16.77 -25.97 3.79
CA ALA A 72 -15.50 -26.41 4.34
C ALA A 72 -14.37 -25.40 4.05
N GLY A 73 -14.34 -24.79 2.87
CA GLY A 73 -13.30 -23.82 2.51
C GLY A 73 -13.42 -22.47 3.20
N THR A 74 -14.63 -21.91 3.31
CA THR A 74 -14.87 -20.68 4.10
C THR A 74 -14.56 -20.92 5.56
N ALA A 75 -15.02 -22.03 6.15
CA ALA A 75 -14.69 -22.40 7.51
C ALA A 75 -13.18 -22.61 7.74
N ALA A 76 -12.42 -23.07 6.73
CA ALA A 76 -10.97 -23.16 6.82
C ALA A 76 -10.33 -21.77 6.92
N LEU A 77 -10.79 -20.81 6.11
CA LEU A 77 -10.31 -19.43 6.14
C LEU A 77 -10.68 -18.74 7.45
N GLU A 78 -11.90 -18.94 7.95
CA GLU A 78 -12.33 -18.45 9.27
C GLU A 78 -11.44 -18.98 10.39
N ALA A 79 -11.11 -20.27 10.36
CA ALA A 79 -10.22 -20.88 11.33
C ALA A 79 -8.83 -20.24 11.27
N SER A 80 -8.25 -20.09 10.08
CA SER A 80 -6.94 -19.47 9.88
C SER A 80 -6.90 -18.03 10.45
N LEU A 81 -7.94 -17.24 10.21
CA LEU A 81 -8.04 -15.86 10.72
C LEU A 81 -8.21 -15.82 12.25
N TRP A 82 -9.00 -16.73 12.81
CA TRP A 82 -9.20 -16.84 14.24
C TRP A 82 -7.89 -17.23 14.94
N MET A 83 -7.15 -18.20 14.42
CA MET A 83 -5.85 -18.58 14.98
C MET A 83 -4.85 -17.41 14.96
N LYS A 84 -4.84 -16.63 13.87
CA LYS A 84 -3.90 -15.52 13.71
C LYS A 84 -4.25 -14.30 14.56
N ASN A 85 -5.52 -13.92 14.63
CA ASN A 85 -5.96 -12.62 15.15
C ASN A 85 -7.02 -12.71 16.26
N GLN A 86 -7.45 -13.92 16.64
CA GLN A 86 -8.59 -14.18 17.53
C GLN A 86 -9.89 -13.52 17.04
N GLN A 87 -10.01 -13.31 15.71
CA GLN A 87 -11.16 -12.69 15.08
C GLN A 87 -12.02 -13.73 14.38
N TYR A 88 -13.30 -13.75 14.75
CA TYR A 88 -14.32 -14.49 14.01
C TYR A 88 -14.90 -13.63 12.91
N LEU A 89 -14.77 -14.09 11.66
CA LEU A 89 -15.55 -13.58 10.54
C LEU A 89 -16.63 -14.60 10.19
N ASN A 90 -17.81 -14.10 9.86
CA ASN A 90 -18.90 -14.93 9.30
C ASN A 90 -18.82 -14.76 7.78
N LEU A 91 -18.01 -15.60 7.11
CA LEU A 91 -17.77 -15.50 5.67
C LEU A 91 -18.92 -16.11 4.88
N SER A 92 -19.17 -15.58 3.68
CA SER A 92 -20.26 -16.01 2.81
C SER A 92 -19.89 -17.27 2.04
N GLU A 93 -20.63 -18.35 2.29
CA GLU A 93 -20.61 -19.52 1.40
C GLU A 93 -21.28 -19.26 0.06
N ASN A 94 -22.23 -18.32 -0.01
CA ASN A 94 -22.89 -17.97 -1.27
C ASN A 94 -21.86 -17.45 -2.27
N HIS A 95 -21.11 -16.42 -1.87
CA HIS A 95 -20.02 -15.85 -2.64
C HIS A 95 -19.01 -16.91 -3.07
N ALA A 96 -18.61 -17.77 -2.14
CA ALA A 96 -17.65 -18.84 -2.39
C ALA A 96 -18.14 -19.80 -3.49
N LYS A 97 -19.43 -20.19 -3.46
CA LYS A 97 -19.98 -21.14 -4.42
C LYS A 97 -20.35 -20.51 -5.76
N GLU A 98 -20.69 -19.22 -5.83
CA GLU A 98 -21.24 -18.59 -7.05
C GLU A 98 -20.24 -17.69 -7.79
N CYS A 99 -19.20 -17.17 -7.11
CA CYS A 99 -18.26 -16.20 -7.68
C CYS A 99 -16.86 -16.77 -7.98
N ASN A 100 -16.65 -18.08 -7.81
CA ASN A 100 -15.39 -18.68 -8.25
C ASN A 100 -15.31 -18.71 -9.80
N TRP A 101 -14.10 -18.82 -10.33
CA TRP A 101 -13.86 -18.70 -11.78
C TRP A 101 -14.69 -19.67 -12.63
N LYS A 102 -14.90 -20.92 -12.15
CA LYS A 102 -15.67 -21.91 -12.92
C LYS A 102 -17.11 -21.47 -13.12
N GLU A 103 -17.76 -20.98 -12.07
CA GLU A 103 -19.14 -20.51 -12.15
C GLU A 103 -19.26 -19.23 -12.98
N LEU A 104 -18.34 -18.27 -12.80
CA LEU A 104 -18.32 -17.04 -13.59
C LEU A 104 -18.19 -17.28 -15.09
N ASN A 105 -17.53 -18.36 -15.49
CA ASN A 105 -17.27 -18.71 -16.88
C ASN A 105 -18.14 -19.87 -17.40
N HIS A 106 -19.10 -20.36 -16.59
CA HIS A 106 -19.92 -21.53 -16.88
C HIS A 106 -19.09 -22.74 -17.35
N PHE A 107 -17.91 -22.92 -16.74
CA PHE A 107 -17.00 -24.00 -17.05
C PHE A 107 -17.66 -25.34 -16.74
N ASP A 108 -17.52 -26.33 -17.63
CA ASP A 108 -18.21 -27.63 -17.58
C ASP A 108 -19.76 -27.59 -17.58
N GLY A 109 -20.37 -26.43 -17.89
CA GLY A 109 -21.83 -26.28 -17.94
C GLY A 109 -22.52 -26.49 -16.59
N GLY A 110 -21.77 -26.31 -15.50
CA GLY A 110 -22.23 -26.53 -14.14
C GLY A 110 -23.12 -25.41 -13.59
N THR A 111 -23.66 -25.67 -12.40
CA THR A 111 -24.38 -24.69 -11.58
C THR A 111 -23.61 -24.50 -10.27
N SER A 112 -23.86 -23.40 -9.56
CA SER A 112 -23.23 -23.13 -8.25
C SER A 112 -23.53 -24.20 -7.18
N CYS A 113 -24.48 -25.10 -7.45
CA CYS A 113 -24.83 -26.26 -6.63
C CYS A 113 -24.36 -27.62 -7.19
N ASN A 114 -23.41 -27.66 -8.13
CA ASN A 114 -22.88 -28.92 -8.67
C ASN A 114 -21.71 -29.50 -7.86
N GLY A 115 -21.10 -28.72 -6.97
CA GLY A 115 -19.91 -29.09 -6.22
C GLY A 115 -18.64 -28.47 -6.77
N GLY A 116 -17.55 -28.63 -6.01
CA GLY A 116 -16.30 -27.96 -6.30
C GLY A 116 -15.18 -28.44 -5.38
N THR A 117 -14.07 -27.71 -5.39
CA THR A 117 -12.86 -28.06 -4.66
C THR A 117 -12.29 -26.85 -3.93
N MET A 118 -11.41 -27.09 -2.95
CA MET A 118 -10.69 -26.00 -2.30
C MET A 118 -9.84 -25.17 -3.27
N ARG A 119 -9.38 -25.75 -4.39
CA ARG A 119 -8.62 -25.00 -5.40
C ARG A 119 -9.43 -23.87 -6.03
N ASP A 120 -10.72 -24.13 -6.29
CA ASP A 120 -11.64 -23.12 -6.84
C ASP A 120 -11.76 -21.92 -5.88
N LEU A 121 -11.80 -22.21 -4.57
CA LEU A 121 -11.92 -21.21 -3.51
C LEU A 121 -10.60 -20.49 -3.22
N VAL A 122 -9.47 -21.19 -3.25
CA VAL A 122 -8.16 -20.58 -3.05
C VAL A 122 -7.87 -19.58 -4.17
N ASN A 123 -8.22 -19.90 -5.41
CA ASN A 123 -8.10 -18.95 -6.51
C ASN A 123 -8.92 -17.68 -6.24
N LEU A 124 -10.23 -17.84 -5.96
CA LEU A 124 -11.12 -16.73 -5.63
C LEU A 124 -10.62 -15.90 -4.44
N PHE A 125 -10.31 -16.54 -3.32
CA PHE A 125 -9.95 -15.87 -2.07
C PHE A 125 -8.54 -15.29 -2.09
N SER A 126 -7.64 -15.74 -2.97
CA SER A 126 -6.32 -15.12 -3.09
C SER A 126 -6.34 -13.88 -3.99
N GLN A 127 -7.23 -13.84 -4.99
CA GLN A 127 -7.35 -12.72 -5.94
C GLN A 127 -8.36 -11.67 -5.48
N SER A 128 -9.61 -12.07 -5.23
CA SER A 128 -10.72 -11.18 -4.88
C SER A 128 -11.01 -11.18 -3.38
N GLY A 129 -10.60 -12.24 -2.68
CA GLY A 129 -10.85 -12.41 -1.25
C GLY A 129 -12.27 -12.90 -0.93
N ALA A 130 -12.54 -13.11 0.34
CA ALA A 130 -13.83 -13.54 0.86
C ALA A 130 -14.65 -12.35 1.38
N VAL A 131 -15.97 -12.46 1.31
CA VAL A 131 -16.93 -11.44 1.77
C VAL A 131 -17.71 -11.95 2.98
N LEU A 132 -18.41 -11.04 3.68
CA LEU A 132 -19.25 -11.42 4.82
C LEU A 132 -20.59 -12.01 4.38
N GLU A 133 -21.04 -13.03 5.09
CA GLU A 133 -22.36 -13.65 4.97
C GLU A 133 -23.50 -12.63 5.15
N GLY A 134 -23.32 -11.64 6.04
CA GLY A 134 -24.31 -10.57 6.20
C GLY A 134 -24.47 -9.65 4.99
N CYS A 135 -23.50 -9.67 4.07
CA CYS A 135 -23.53 -8.89 2.83
C CYS A 135 -24.01 -9.73 1.63
N ASP A 136 -23.59 -10.99 1.56
CA ASP A 136 -24.01 -11.95 0.52
C ASP A 136 -24.54 -13.25 1.17
N PRO A 137 -25.80 -13.29 1.59
CA PRO A 137 -26.32 -14.41 2.38
C PRO A 137 -26.50 -15.71 1.58
N TYR A 138 -26.28 -16.85 2.24
CA TYR A 138 -26.41 -18.18 1.67
C TYR A 138 -27.80 -18.47 1.08
N ARG A 139 -27.80 -19.05 -0.13
CA ARG A 139 -28.97 -19.59 -0.81
C ARG A 139 -28.74 -21.05 -1.13
N ASN A 140 -29.71 -21.90 -0.82
CA ASN A 140 -29.62 -23.35 -1.02
C ASN A 140 -30.05 -23.82 -2.43
N TYR A 141 -29.97 -22.94 -3.42
CA TYR A 141 -30.30 -23.21 -4.82
C TYR A 141 -29.27 -22.55 -5.73
N ASP A 142 -29.31 -22.89 -7.02
CA ASP A 142 -28.39 -22.33 -7.99
C ASP A 142 -28.55 -20.80 -8.12
N ASP A 143 -27.44 -20.09 -8.06
CA ASP A 143 -27.38 -18.65 -8.14
C ASP A 143 -26.19 -18.17 -8.98
N SER A 144 -26.30 -16.94 -9.46
CA SER A 144 -25.24 -16.29 -10.25
C SER A 144 -24.52 -15.27 -9.37
N CYS A 145 -23.20 -15.15 -9.53
CA CYS A 145 -22.42 -14.10 -8.87
C CYS A 145 -22.99 -12.71 -9.10
N ARG A 146 -23.54 -12.11 -8.04
CA ARG A 146 -24.10 -10.74 -8.06
C ARG A 146 -23.59 -9.86 -6.94
N THR A 147 -22.64 -10.36 -6.15
CA THR A 147 -22.13 -9.63 -5.00
C THR A 147 -21.46 -8.32 -5.43
N SER A 148 -21.78 -7.25 -4.70
CA SER A 148 -21.01 -5.99 -4.74
C SER A 148 -20.25 -5.77 -3.43
N CYS A 149 -20.14 -6.82 -2.63
CA CYS A 149 -19.57 -6.77 -1.29
C CYS A 149 -18.05 -6.56 -1.34
N GLY A 150 -17.55 -5.70 -0.46
CA GLY A 150 -16.12 -5.54 -0.26
C GLY A 150 -15.53 -6.80 0.37
N SER A 151 -14.36 -7.20 -0.11
CA SER A 151 -13.53 -8.23 0.51
C SER A 151 -13.22 -7.89 1.96
N VAL A 152 -13.20 -8.89 2.85
CA VAL A 152 -12.86 -8.74 4.27
C VAL A 152 -11.65 -9.59 4.69
N ALA A 153 -11.30 -10.59 3.89
CA ALA A 153 -10.14 -11.43 4.12
C ALA A 153 -9.65 -12.07 2.81
N ARG A 154 -8.38 -12.47 2.77
CA ARG A 154 -7.78 -13.19 1.64
C ARG A 154 -6.85 -14.30 2.10
N ILE A 155 -6.61 -15.25 1.19
CA ILE A 155 -5.58 -16.28 1.33
C ILE A 155 -4.31 -15.78 0.63
N ASP A 156 -3.17 -15.88 1.30
CA ASP A 156 -1.85 -15.57 0.73
C ASP A 156 -0.84 -16.72 0.92
N GLY A 157 -1.25 -17.82 1.54
CA GLY A 157 -0.49 -19.07 1.58
C GLY A 157 -1.42 -20.27 1.70
N TRP A 158 -1.21 -21.27 0.85
CA TRP A 158 -2.01 -22.49 0.82
C TRP A 158 -1.17 -23.69 0.37
N LEU A 159 -1.30 -24.82 1.04
CA LEU A 159 -0.61 -26.05 0.68
C LEU A 159 -1.59 -27.17 0.35
N GLN A 160 -1.30 -27.91 -0.71
CA GLN A 160 -1.99 -29.14 -1.05
C GLN A 160 -1.22 -30.33 -0.46
N LEU A 161 -1.83 -31.04 0.49
CA LEU A 161 -1.20 -32.20 1.13
C LEU A 161 -1.39 -33.47 0.33
N SER A 162 -2.53 -33.58 -0.38
CA SER A 162 -2.83 -34.70 -1.27
C SER A 162 -3.72 -34.34 -2.45
N GLY A 163 -3.68 -35.18 -3.49
CA GLY A 163 -4.62 -35.19 -4.60
C GLY A 163 -5.74 -36.22 -4.41
N HIS A 164 -5.98 -37.06 -5.43
CA HIS A 164 -7.03 -38.08 -5.39
C HIS A 164 -6.79 -39.21 -4.36
N GLN A 165 -5.54 -39.42 -3.96
CA GLN A 165 -5.15 -40.38 -2.91
C GLN A 165 -5.20 -39.71 -1.54
N SER A 166 -5.45 -40.48 -0.49
CA SER A 166 -5.41 -39.94 0.87
C SER A 166 -3.98 -39.66 1.32
N ALA A 167 -3.74 -38.48 1.89
CA ALA A 167 -2.47 -38.16 2.53
C ALA A 167 -2.21 -39.09 3.72
N ASN A 168 -0.93 -39.23 4.06
CA ASN A 168 -0.49 -39.93 5.26
C ASN A 168 -1.13 -39.31 6.53
N THR A 169 -1.66 -40.16 7.42
CA THR A 169 -2.29 -39.73 8.67
C THR A 169 -1.39 -38.86 9.54
N ALA A 170 -0.11 -39.20 9.70
CA ALA A 170 0.82 -38.41 10.52
C ALA A 170 1.07 -37.03 9.92
N LEU A 171 1.11 -36.92 8.59
CA LEU A 171 1.22 -35.65 7.88
C LEU A 171 0.00 -34.76 8.15
N ILE A 172 -1.21 -35.29 7.98
CA ILE A 172 -2.44 -34.53 8.25
C ILE A 172 -2.46 -34.06 9.70
N LYS A 173 -2.14 -34.91 10.68
CA LYS A 173 -2.07 -34.51 12.10
C LYS A 173 -1.11 -33.35 12.32
N GLN A 174 0.08 -33.42 11.73
CA GLN A 174 1.09 -32.37 11.84
C GLN A 174 0.56 -31.03 11.30
N TYR A 175 -0.05 -31.02 10.12
CA TYR A 175 -0.60 -29.79 9.55
C TYR A 175 -1.85 -29.27 10.28
N VAL A 176 -2.70 -30.17 10.80
CA VAL A 176 -3.82 -29.79 11.68
C VAL A 176 -3.30 -29.06 12.92
N TYR A 177 -2.21 -29.57 13.50
CA TYR A 177 -1.58 -29.01 14.69
C TYR A 177 -0.89 -27.67 14.43
N ASP A 178 -0.12 -27.57 13.33
CA ASP A 178 0.73 -26.40 13.05
C ASP A 178 -0.04 -25.22 12.46
N TYR A 179 -1.04 -25.49 11.61
CA TYR A 179 -1.71 -24.47 10.79
C TYR A 179 -3.22 -24.37 11.00
N GLY A 180 -3.83 -25.34 11.69
CA GLY A 180 -5.27 -25.37 11.91
C GLY A 180 -6.03 -26.39 11.07
N PRO A 181 -7.38 -26.35 11.08
CA PRO A 181 -8.22 -27.31 10.39
C PRO A 181 -7.83 -27.56 8.92
N VAL A 182 -7.79 -28.83 8.55
CA VAL A 182 -7.43 -29.29 7.20
C VAL A 182 -8.70 -29.58 6.42
N TYR A 183 -8.85 -28.95 5.26
CA TYR A 183 -9.91 -29.25 4.30
C TYR A 183 -9.67 -30.65 3.72
N THR A 184 -10.71 -31.46 3.56
CA THR A 184 -10.62 -32.75 2.85
C THR A 184 -11.94 -33.11 2.20
N GLN A 185 -11.88 -33.99 1.20
CA GLN A 185 -13.07 -34.60 0.61
C GLN A 185 -13.25 -36.04 1.09
N ILE A 186 -14.51 -36.45 1.16
CA ILE A 186 -14.92 -37.80 1.55
C ILE A 186 -15.96 -38.35 0.57
N ASN A 187 -16.20 -39.64 0.68
CA ASN A 187 -17.36 -40.30 0.10
C ASN A 187 -18.37 -40.61 1.21
N THR A 188 -19.54 -39.97 1.17
CA THR A 188 -20.57 -40.17 2.19
C THR A 188 -21.40 -41.43 1.95
N THR A 189 -21.46 -41.91 0.70
CA THR A 189 -22.32 -43.05 0.33
C THR A 189 -21.84 -44.40 0.87
N VAL A 190 -20.58 -44.49 1.29
CA VAL A 190 -20.03 -45.70 1.92
C VAL A 190 -20.36 -45.81 3.41
N PHE A 191 -20.89 -44.73 4.02
CA PHE A 191 -21.25 -44.71 5.42
C PHE A 191 -22.76 -44.91 5.61
N ASP A 192 -23.13 -45.84 6.48
CA ASP A 192 -24.53 -46.07 6.81
C ASP A 192 -25.11 -44.87 7.57
N ASN A 193 -26.29 -44.41 7.13
CA ASN A 193 -27.03 -43.30 7.73
C ASN A 193 -26.23 -42.01 7.91
N PHE A 194 -25.31 -41.69 6.99
CA PHE A 194 -24.51 -40.47 7.07
C PHE A 194 -25.36 -39.22 7.27
N ASP A 195 -26.44 -39.05 6.50
CA ASP A 195 -27.28 -37.84 6.55
C ASP A 195 -27.99 -37.64 7.90
N ASN A 196 -28.32 -38.75 8.58
CA ASN A 196 -29.01 -38.76 9.88
C ASN A 196 -28.06 -39.14 11.03
N TYR A 197 -26.76 -39.00 10.82
CA TYR A 197 -25.76 -39.36 11.81
C TYR A 197 -25.96 -38.55 13.10
N THR A 198 -25.98 -39.22 14.24
CA THR A 198 -26.30 -38.64 15.56
C THR A 198 -25.07 -38.35 16.42
N GLY A 199 -23.87 -38.66 15.94
CA GLY A 199 -22.63 -38.46 16.72
C GLY A 199 -22.30 -39.60 17.67
N SER A 200 -23.13 -40.66 17.75
CA SER A 200 -22.98 -41.70 18.77
C SER A 200 -21.91 -42.77 18.47
N THR A 201 -21.40 -42.82 17.25
CA THR A 201 -20.45 -43.85 16.79
C THR A 201 -19.39 -43.26 15.87
N VAL A 202 -18.24 -43.92 15.73
CA VAL A 202 -17.27 -43.56 14.69
C VAL A 202 -17.82 -44.01 13.32
N LEU A 203 -17.85 -43.11 12.34
CA LEU A 203 -18.18 -43.44 10.97
C LEU A 203 -17.03 -44.25 10.36
N TYR A 204 -17.33 -45.50 10.03
CA TYR A 204 -16.39 -46.45 9.46
C TYR A 204 -17.08 -47.27 8.37
N SER A 205 -16.38 -47.46 7.25
CA SER A 205 -16.75 -48.38 6.20
C SER A 205 -15.57 -49.29 5.87
N ALA A 206 -15.84 -50.60 5.80
CA ALA A 206 -14.89 -51.59 5.29
C ALA A 206 -14.83 -51.59 3.75
N THR A 207 -15.82 -50.97 3.09
CA THR A 207 -15.84 -50.83 1.63
C THR A 207 -14.95 -49.65 1.22
N PRO A 208 -13.90 -49.88 0.40
CA PRO A 208 -13.08 -48.78 -0.10
C PRO A 208 -13.91 -47.86 -0.99
N ALA A 209 -13.89 -46.57 -0.70
CA ALA A 209 -14.43 -45.56 -1.60
C ALA A 209 -13.44 -45.30 -2.75
N THR A 210 -13.96 -45.11 -3.97
CA THR A 210 -13.14 -44.82 -5.16
C THR A 210 -13.23 -43.35 -5.60
N THR A 211 -14.39 -42.72 -5.38
CA THR A 211 -14.67 -41.30 -5.67
C THR A 211 -14.93 -40.52 -4.38
N THR A 212 -15.01 -39.20 -4.47
CA THR A 212 -15.48 -38.30 -3.40
C THR A 212 -16.76 -37.59 -3.86
N ASN A 213 -17.62 -37.20 -2.92
CA ASN A 213 -18.87 -36.51 -3.19
C ASN A 213 -19.24 -35.43 -2.16
N HIS A 214 -18.43 -35.25 -1.11
CA HIS A 214 -18.66 -34.27 -0.06
C HIS A 214 -17.34 -33.73 0.49
N ALA A 215 -17.37 -32.57 1.16
CA ALA A 215 -16.20 -31.98 1.79
C ALA A 215 -16.46 -31.68 3.27
N VAL A 216 -15.44 -31.89 4.10
CA VAL A 216 -15.46 -31.65 5.54
C VAL A 216 -14.15 -31.01 5.97
N LEU A 217 -14.12 -30.47 7.19
CA LEU A 217 -12.88 -30.02 7.82
C LEU A 217 -12.45 -30.99 8.92
N ILE A 218 -11.22 -31.47 8.85
CA ILE A 218 -10.56 -32.17 9.96
C ILE A 218 -10.10 -31.09 10.96
N ILE A 219 -10.68 -31.08 12.15
CA ILE A 219 -10.37 -30.11 13.21
C ILE A 219 -9.54 -30.71 14.34
N GLY A 220 -9.26 -32.01 14.28
CA GLY A 220 -8.61 -32.74 15.35
C GLY A 220 -8.59 -34.24 15.11
N TRP A 221 -8.12 -34.99 16.09
CA TRP A 221 -8.05 -36.44 16.07
C TRP A 221 -8.15 -37.04 17.47
N ASP A 222 -8.48 -38.32 17.54
CA ASP A 222 -8.48 -39.11 18.77
C ASP A 222 -8.12 -40.57 18.45
N ASP A 223 -6.92 -40.97 18.85
CA ASP A 223 -6.36 -42.31 18.64
C ASP A 223 -7.06 -43.40 19.47
N SER A 224 -7.81 -43.00 20.51
CA SER A 224 -8.49 -43.93 21.41
C SER A 224 -9.88 -44.34 20.94
N GLN A 225 -10.45 -43.65 19.94
CA GLN A 225 -11.77 -43.98 19.40
C GLN A 225 -11.76 -45.36 18.76
N THR A 226 -12.71 -46.22 19.12
CA THR A 226 -12.77 -47.60 18.62
C THR A 226 -13.89 -47.79 17.61
N HIS A 227 -13.64 -48.65 16.62
CA HIS A 227 -14.60 -49.04 15.59
C HIS A 227 -14.32 -50.47 15.14
N THR A 228 -15.20 -51.04 14.31
CA THR A 228 -15.07 -52.43 13.85
C THR A 228 -13.80 -52.70 13.01
N GLY A 229 -13.17 -51.64 12.49
CA GLY A 229 -11.93 -51.72 11.71
C GLY A 229 -10.64 -51.47 12.50
N GLY A 230 -10.72 -51.17 13.80
CA GLY A 230 -9.54 -50.83 14.61
C GLY A 230 -9.80 -49.67 15.55
N SER A 231 -8.79 -48.81 15.71
CA SER A 231 -8.84 -47.62 16.55
C SER A 231 -8.26 -46.40 15.85
N GLY A 232 -8.74 -45.23 16.24
CA GLY A 232 -8.29 -43.94 15.75
C GLY A 232 -9.29 -43.31 14.78
N ALA A 233 -9.62 -42.05 15.04
CA ALA A 233 -10.55 -41.30 14.23
C ALA A 233 -10.16 -39.82 14.13
N TRP A 234 -10.52 -39.23 12.99
CA TRP A 234 -10.54 -37.78 12.78
C TRP A 234 -11.76 -37.17 13.46
N ILE A 235 -11.58 -36.01 14.08
CA ILE A 235 -12.68 -35.15 14.53
C ILE A 235 -12.98 -34.21 13.36
N VAL A 236 -14.20 -34.29 12.83
CA VAL A 236 -14.60 -33.52 11.65
C VAL A 236 -15.70 -32.53 11.96
N ARG A 237 -15.63 -31.37 11.32
CA ARG A 237 -16.71 -30.38 11.21
C ARG A 237 -17.43 -30.60 9.88
N ASN A 238 -18.75 -30.73 9.91
CA ASN A 238 -19.60 -30.89 8.72
C ASN A 238 -20.46 -29.64 8.47
N SER A 239 -21.16 -29.62 7.34
CA SER A 239 -22.00 -28.52 6.82
C SER A 239 -23.49 -28.86 6.76
N TYR A 240 -23.95 -29.82 7.56
CA TYR A 240 -25.36 -30.27 7.63
C TYR A 240 -26.10 -29.70 8.86
N GLY A 241 -25.69 -28.51 9.30
CA GLY A 241 -26.27 -27.86 10.47
C GLY A 241 -25.85 -28.50 11.80
N SER A 242 -26.25 -27.85 12.89
CA SER A 242 -25.90 -28.25 14.25
C SER A 242 -26.63 -29.51 14.73
N THR A 243 -27.64 -30.00 14.01
CA THR A 243 -28.36 -31.24 14.32
C THR A 243 -27.65 -32.49 13.84
N TRP A 244 -26.72 -32.36 12.89
CA TRP A 244 -25.92 -33.47 12.40
C TRP A 244 -24.81 -33.81 13.41
N GLY A 245 -24.61 -35.08 13.71
CA GLY A 245 -23.57 -35.52 14.63
C GLY A 245 -23.75 -35.00 16.05
N ASN A 246 -22.62 -34.70 16.70
CA ASN A 246 -22.57 -34.03 17.99
C ASN A 246 -22.40 -32.52 17.77
N ALA A 247 -23.52 -31.79 17.63
CA ALA A 247 -23.54 -30.35 17.39
C ALA A 247 -22.83 -29.91 16.10
N GLY A 248 -22.97 -30.68 15.02
CA GLY A 248 -22.32 -30.47 13.72
C GLY A 248 -20.94 -31.10 13.55
N TYR A 249 -20.48 -31.83 14.58
CA TYR A 249 -19.19 -32.52 14.58
C TYR A 249 -19.37 -34.04 14.62
N GLY A 250 -18.37 -34.77 14.12
CA GLY A 250 -18.39 -36.23 14.11
C GLY A 250 -17.01 -36.86 14.15
N TYR A 251 -16.99 -38.18 14.31
CA TYR A 251 -15.77 -38.97 14.21
C TYR A 251 -15.79 -39.79 12.92
N ILE A 252 -14.74 -39.69 12.10
CA ILE A 252 -14.54 -40.54 10.92
C ILE A 252 -13.26 -41.34 11.14
N ALA A 253 -13.35 -42.67 11.06
CA ALA A 253 -12.20 -43.55 11.23
C ALA A 253 -11.07 -43.19 10.25
N TYR A 254 -9.82 -43.36 10.69
CA TYR A 254 -8.67 -43.19 9.80
C TYR A 254 -8.82 -44.07 8.56
N GLU A 255 -8.36 -43.56 7.41
CA GLU A 255 -8.36 -44.24 6.11
C GLU A 255 -9.76 -44.64 5.57
N SER A 256 -10.85 -44.24 6.24
CA SER A 256 -12.21 -44.59 5.82
C SER A 256 -12.86 -43.51 4.95
N GLY A 257 -13.71 -43.91 4.01
CA GLY A 257 -14.47 -42.99 3.15
C GLY A 257 -13.61 -42.02 2.33
N LYS A 258 -12.36 -42.37 2.01
CA LYS A 258 -11.37 -41.51 1.34
C LYS A 258 -11.03 -40.21 2.08
N ILE A 259 -11.32 -40.12 3.38
CA ILE A 259 -10.87 -38.97 4.17
C ILE A 259 -9.35 -38.81 4.08
N GLY A 260 -8.89 -37.56 3.97
CA GLY A 260 -7.52 -37.23 3.64
C GLY A 260 -7.25 -37.11 2.14
N SER A 261 -8.22 -37.37 1.26
CA SER A 261 -8.13 -37.03 -0.16
C SER A 261 -8.37 -35.54 -0.37
N TYR A 262 -7.70 -34.95 -1.36
CA TYR A 262 -7.69 -33.51 -1.64
C TYR A 262 -7.40 -32.69 -0.39
N ALA A 263 -6.60 -33.25 0.52
CA ALA A 263 -6.30 -32.64 1.79
C ALA A 263 -5.49 -31.37 1.54
N SER A 264 -5.90 -30.27 2.16
CA SER A 264 -5.20 -29.00 1.99
C SER A 264 -5.42 -28.06 3.17
N VAL A 265 -4.50 -27.11 3.32
CA VAL A 265 -4.44 -26.24 4.49
C VAL A 265 -4.05 -24.82 4.09
N ILE A 266 -4.67 -23.84 4.74
CA ILE A 266 -4.31 -22.43 4.60
C ILE A 266 -3.16 -22.17 5.56
N THR A 267 -1.97 -21.88 5.02
CA THR A 267 -0.77 -21.61 5.81
C THR A 267 -0.62 -20.14 6.15
N SER A 268 -1.25 -19.25 5.36
CA SER A 268 -1.32 -17.83 5.68
C SER A 268 -2.62 -17.22 5.14
N SER A 269 -3.16 -16.29 5.93
CA SER A 269 -4.30 -15.44 5.57
C SER A 269 -4.09 -14.00 6.04
N GLN A 270 -4.76 -13.07 5.38
CA GLN A 270 -4.71 -11.64 5.69
C GLN A 270 -6.13 -11.08 5.81
N GLN A 271 -6.33 -10.13 6.72
CA GLN A 271 -7.53 -9.29 6.71
C GLN A 271 -7.47 -8.31 5.54
N HIS A 272 -8.64 -7.83 5.11
CA HIS A 272 -8.72 -6.84 4.07
C HIS A 272 -7.97 -5.55 4.44
N ASP A 273 -7.21 -5.06 3.47
CA ASP A 273 -6.50 -3.79 3.54
C ASP A 273 -6.84 -3.00 2.26
N PRO A 274 -7.61 -1.90 2.35
CA PRO A 274 -8.04 -1.14 1.19
C PRO A 274 -6.88 -0.44 0.47
N ASN A 275 -5.71 -0.36 1.12
CA ASN A 275 -4.51 0.18 0.49
C ASN A 275 -3.78 -0.85 -0.38
N ARG A 276 -4.13 -2.13 -0.30
CA ARG A 276 -3.49 -3.19 -1.08
C ARG A 276 -4.16 -3.40 -2.42
N GLN A 277 -3.36 -3.87 -3.38
CA GLN A 277 -3.80 -4.29 -4.69
C GLN A 277 -2.98 -5.49 -5.12
N ILE A 278 -3.60 -6.42 -5.86
CA ILE A 278 -2.90 -7.55 -6.47
C ILE A 278 -2.96 -7.42 -7.99
N TYR A 279 -1.82 -7.63 -8.63
CA TYR A 279 -1.69 -7.75 -10.08
C TYR A 279 -1.43 -9.21 -10.42
N PHE A 280 -2.21 -9.76 -11.34
CA PHE A 280 -2.15 -11.17 -11.75
C PHE A 280 -2.67 -11.32 -13.18
N TYR A 281 -2.35 -12.45 -13.80
CA TYR A 281 -2.84 -12.85 -15.13
C TYR A 281 -3.48 -14.25 -15.13
N ASP A 282 -3.39 -15.00 -14.03
CA ASP A 282 -3.91 -16.36 -13.94
C ASP A 282 -5.36 -16.36 -13.44
N GLU A 283 -6.34 -15.99 -14.27
CA GLU A 283 -7.72 -15.82 -13.80
C GLU A 283 -8.35 -17.12 -13.26
N ALA A 284 -7.98 -18.28 -13.82
CA ALA A 284 -8.44 -19.59 -13.34
C ALA A 284 -7.49 -20.20 -12.29
N GLY A 285 -6.43 -19.50 -11.92
CA GLY A 285 -5.37 -19.97 -11.03
C GLY A 285 -4.46 -21.00 -11.70
N HIS A 286 -3.76 -21.80 -10.90
CA HIS A 286 -2.86 -22.83 -11.44
C HIS A 286 -3.64 -24.03 -12.02
N THR A 287 -3.65 -24.16 -13.34
CA THR A 287 -4.41 -25.20 -14.07
C THR A 287 -3.54 -26.15 -14.87
N THR A 288 -2.24 -25.86 -15.01
CA THR A 288 -1.27 -26.72 -15.70
C THR A 288 0.20 -26.46 -15.28
N GLN A 289 1.15 -27.18 -15.87
CA GLN A 289 2.61 -27.10 -15.65
C GLN A 289 3.41 -27.08 -16.94
N TYR A 290 4.50 -26.32 -16.98
CA TYR A 290 5.33 -26.08 -18.17
C TYR A 290 6.85 -26.24 -17.93
N ALA A 291 7.55 -26.61 -19.01
CA ALA A 291 9.00 -26.60 -19.16
C ALA A 291 9.34 -26.20 -20.61
N THR A 292 10.51 -25.57 -20.82
CA THR A 292 10.94 -25.02 -22.11
C THR A 292 11.83 -25.94 -22.94
N ILE A 293 12.22 -27.10 -22.39
CA ILE A 293 13.17 -28.02 -23.04
C ILE A 293 12.66 -29.45 -23.02
N ASP A 294 13.08 -30.22 -24.02
CA ASP A 294 12.84 -31.67 -24.15
C ASP A 294 14.21 -32.40 -24.14
N PRO A 295 14.47 -33.31 -23.18
CA PRO A 295 13.57 -33.75 -22.11
C PRO A 295 13.32 -32.65 -21.07
N PRO A 296 12.12 -32.67 -20.44
CA PRO A 296 11.77 -31.68 -19.42
C PRO A 296 12.70 -31.78 -18.22
N THR A 297 12.91 -30.65 -17.55
CA THR A 297 13.77 -30.51 -16.37
C THR A 297 12.97 -30.22 -15.11
N THR A 298 13.61 -30.39 -13.95
CA THR A 298 13.11 -29.92 -12.65
C THR A 298 13.38 -28.43 -12.42
N ASN A 299 14.04 -27.77 -13.38
CA ASN A 299 14.52 -26.40 -13.32
C ASN A 299 13.93 -25.55 -14.42
N GLY A 300 13.52 -24.33 -14.08
CA GLY A 300 12.96 -23.38 -15.03
C GLY A 300 12.79 -21.98 -14.44
N TYR A 301 12.68 -21.00 -15.34
CA TYR A 301 12.49 -19.61 -15.00
C TYR A 301 11.17 -19.12 -15.58
N VAL A 302 10.44 -18.33 -14.80
CA VAL A 302 9.27 -17.58 -15.25
C VAL A 302 9.47 -16.10 -14.97
N LEU A 303 9.05 -15.25 -15.90
CA LEU A 303 9.13 -13.80 -15.80
C LEU A 303 7.74 -13.23 -16.04
N ALA A 304 7.26 -12.35 -15.15
CA ALA A 304 5.99 -11.66 -15.30
C ALA A 304 6.20 -10.14 -15.27
N LYS A 305 5.58 -9.42 -16.21
CA LYS A 305 5.59 -7.96 -16.30
C LYS A 305 4.37 -7.41 -15.56
N PHE A 306 4.57 -6.42 -14.70
CA PHE A 306 3.48 -5.70 -14.05
C PHE A 306 3.61 -4.20 -14.32
N THR A 307 2.50 -3.54 -14.64
CA THR A 307 2.45 -2.09 -14.83
C THR A 307 1.57 -1.47 -13.75
N PRO A 308 2.16 -0.77 -12.77
CA PRO A 308 1.40 -0.12 -11.70
C PRO A 308 0.41 0.90 -12.26
N THR A 309 -0.80 0.90 -11.70
CA THR A 309 -1.90 1.83 -12.08
C THR A 309 -1.93 3.09 -11.21
N ARG A 310 -1.11 3.11 -10.16
CA ARG A 310 -0.90 4.24 -9.25
C ARG A 310 0.51 4.14 -8.66
N ASP A 311 1.01 5.24 -8.13
CA ASP A 311 2.24 5.21 -7.34
C ASP A 311 1.99 4.42 -6.05
N GLU A 312 2.83 3.42 -5.76
CA GLU A 312 2.65 2.50 -4.64
C GLU A 312 3.95 1.76 -4.31
N GLU A 313 3.89 0.77 -3.42
CA GLU A 313 5.04 -0.05 -3.05
C GLU A 313 4.75 -1.52 -3.32
N ALA A 314 5.66 -2.22 -4.01
CA ALA A 314 5.67 -3.68 -4.05
C ALA A 314 5.97 -4.22 -2.67
N ARG A 315 5.15 -5.16 -2.18
CA ARG A 315 5.30 -5.76 -0.85
C ARG A 315 5.61 -7.23 -0.91
N GLN A 316 5.01 -7.93 -1.86
CA GLN A 316 5.04 -9.39 -1.86
C GLN A 316 4.85 -9.92 -3.28
N ILE A 317 5.58 -10.99 -3.58
CA ILE A 317 5.42 -11.77 -4.80
C ILE A 317 4.74 -13.08 -4.42
N GLU A 318 3.69 -13.46 -5.13
CA GLU A 318 2.99 -14.73 -4.94
C GLU A 318 3.18 -15.62 -6.16
N PHE A 319 3.26 -16.92 -5.97
CA PHE A 319 3.46 -17.89 -7.04
C PHE A 319 2.99 -19.29 -6.60
N ALA A 320 2.71 -20.16 -7.57
CA ALA A 320 2.39 -21.56 -7.30
C ALA A 320 3.55 -22.49 -7.64
N THR A 321 3.70 -23.56 -6.86
CA THR A 321 4.57 -24.70 -7.18
C THR A 321 3.81 -26.00 -7.02
N TYR A 322 4.32 -27.07 -7.64
CA TYR A 322 3.74 -28.42 -7.50
C TYR A 322 4.64 -29.38 -6.72
N ASP A 323 5.77 -28.91 -6.18
CA ASP A 323 6.75 -29.74 -5.50
C ASP A 323 7.38 -28.97 -4.34
N GLN A 324 8.12 -29.70 -3.49
CA GLN A 324 9.16 -29.10 -2.71
C GLN A 324 10.20 -28.49 -3.66
N ALA A 325 10.57 -27.22 -3.43
CA ALA A 325 11.42 -26.50 -4.36
C ALA A 325 12.37 -25.53 -3.64
N HIS A 326 13.48 -25.21 -4.31
CA HIS A 326 14.27 -24.02 -4.03
C HIS A 326 13.88 -22.94 -5.04
N VAL A 327 13.68 -21.72 -4.54
CA VAL A 327 13.22 -20.59 -5.35
C VAL A 327 14.16 -19.40 -5.20
N ASP A 328 14.47 -18.77 -6.32
CA ASP A 328 15.12 -17.45 -6.34
C ASP A 328 14.17 -16.43 -6.98
N LEU A 329 14.12 -15.24 -6.39
CA LEU A 329 13.37 -14.09 -6.88
C LEU A 329 14.34 -13.01 -7.34
N VAL A 330 14.09 -12.44 -8.53
CA VAL A 330 14.74 -11.20 -8.97
C VAL A 330 13.69 -10.28 -9.57
N ILE A 331 13.69 -9.01 -9.18
CA ILE A 331 12.82 -7.98 -9.79
C ILE A 331 13.70 -7.05 -10.60
N TYR A 332 13.31 -6.80 -11.85
CA TYR A 332 14.03 -5.94 -12.79
C TYR A 332 13.22 -4.68 -13.16
N ASP A 333 13.94 -3.63 -13.53
CA ASP A 333 13.40 -2.36 -14.00
C ASP A 333 13.01 -2.36 -15.48
N ALA A 334 13.58 -3.27 -16.27
CA ALA A 334 13.42 -3.30 -17.71
C ALA A 334 13.66 -4.70 -18.31
N PHE A 335 12.91 -4.99 -19.37
CA PHE A 335 13.11 -6.13 -20.26
C PHE A 335 13.24 -5.63 -21.71
N ILE A 336 14.47 -5.56 -22.20
CA ILE A 336 14.80 -4.91 -23.48
C ILE A 336 15.43 -5.94 -24.41
N ASN A 337 14.90 -6.03 -25.64
CA ASN A 337 15.36 -6.95 -26.67
C ASN A 337 15.41 -8.42 -26.20
N GLY A 338 14.41 -8.84 -25.44
CA GLY A 338 14.29 -10.24 -24.98
C GLY A 338 15.17 -10.60 -23.79
N SER A 339 15.70 -9.63 -23.04
CA SER A 339 16.50 -9.93 -21.84
C SER A 339 16.26 -8.92 -20.70
N PRO A 340 16.22 -9.38 -19.43
CA PRO A 340 16.20 -8.50 -18.27
C PRO A 340 17.48 -7.65 -18.18
N LYS A 341 17.40 -6.44 -17.60
CA LYS A 341 18.52 -5.49 -17.54
C LYS A 341 19.01 -5.21 -16.12
N GLU A 342 18.41 -4.26 -15.39
CA GLU A 342 18.91 -3.89 -14.06
C GLU A 342 18.05 -4.54 -12.97
N ALA A 343 18.69 -5.28 -12.07
CA ALA A 343 18.02 -5.87 -10.93
C ALA A 343 17.77 -4.80 -9.86
N LEU A 344 16.51 -4.56 -9.54
CA LEU A 344 16.07 -3.69 -8.46
C LEU A 344 16.20 -4.36 -7.09
N THR A 345 15.94 -5.67 -7.02
CA THR A 345 16.11 -6.49 -5.82
C THR A 345 16.22 -7.97 -6.17
N SER A 346 16.86 -8.76 -5.29
CA SER A 346 16.99 -10.21 -5.43
C SER A 346 16.96 -10.91 -4.08
N ILE A 347 16.27 -12.05 -3.99
CA ILE A 347 16.23 -12.93 -2.82
C ILE A 347 16.47 -14.35 -3.32
N ASN A 348 17.46 -15.05 -2.75
CA ASN A 348 17.89 -16.35 -3.24
C ASN A 348 17.66 -17.46 -2.21
N ASN A 349 17.58 -18.70 -2.68
CA ASN A 349 17.53 -19.92 -1.89
C ASN A 349 16.35 -19.97 -0.91
N ILE A 350 15.18 -19.52 -1.35
CA ILE A 350 13.92 -19.65 -0.61
C ILE A 350 13.49 -21.10 -0.67
N VAL A 351 13.29 -21.72 0.49
CA VAL A 351 12.83 -23.11 0.59
C VAL A 351 11.31 -23.13 0.60
N VAL A 352 10.75 -23.75 -0.44
CA VAL A 352 9.32 -23.99 -0.59
C VAL A 352 9.03 -25.43 -0.13
N PRO A 353 8.21 -25.64 0.92
CA PRO A 353 8.11 -26.93 1.58
C PRO A 353 7.29 -27.96 0.79
N SER A 354 6.36 -27.52 -0.07
CA SER A 354 5.50 -28.42 -0.82
C SER A 354 4.71 -27.70 -1.92
N THR A 355 3.85 -28.46 -2.60
CA THR A 355 2.88 -27.96 -3.59
C THR A 355 1.86 -26.99 -2.99
N GLY A 356 1.52 -25.96 -3.76
CA GLY A 356 0.50 -24.97 -3.38
C GLY A 356 0.88 -23.54 -3.80
N TYR A 357 0.22 -22.57 -3.17
CA TYR A 357 0.49 -21.15 -3.32
C TYR A 357 1.39 -20.65 -2.20
N HIS A 358 2.46 -19.97 -2.61
CA HIS A 358 3.48 -19.43 -1.73
C HIS A 358 3.65 -17.94 -1.98
N HIS A 359 4.27 -17.28 -1.01
CA HIS A 359 4.62 -15.87 -1.15
C HIS A 359 6.03 -15.57 -0.64
N ILE A 360 6.61 -14.51 -1.19
CA ILE A 360 7.88 -13.94 -0.76
C ILE A 360 7.62 -12.48 -0.40
N THR A 361 7.76 -12.14 0.87
CA THR A 361 7.66 -10.76 1.35
C THR A 361 8.97 -10.01 1.09
N LEU A 362 8.88 -8.81 0.56
CA LEU A 362 10.02 -7.91 0.41
C LEU A 362 10.26 -7.18 1.73
N GLU A 363 11.40 -7.45 2.38
CA GLU A 363 11.77 -6.79 3.65
C GLU A 363 11.84 -5.26 3.49
N THR A 364 12.37 -4.80 2.35
CA THR A 364 12.34 -3.40 1.93
C THR A 364 11.38 -3.27 0.75
N PRO A 365 10.22 -2.62 0.92
CA PRO A 365 9.26 -2.41 -0.16
C PRO A 365 9.89 -1.66 -1.32
N LEU A 366 9.65 -2.13 -2.54
CA LEU A 366 10.15 -1.49 -3.74
C LEU A 366 9.15 -0.41 -4.17
N GLN A 367 9.63 0.82 -4.33
CA GLN A 367 8.82 1.92 -4.81
C GLN A 367 8.46 1.74 -6.28
N LEU A 368 7.18 1.90 -6.60
CA LEU A 368 6.64 1.79 -7.93
C LEU A 368 6.02 3.12 -8.34
N SER A 369 6.32 3.56 -9.55
CA SER A 369 5.68 4.72 -10.17
C SER A 369 4.59 4.27 -11.13
N VAL A 370 3.51 5.04 -11.24
CA VAL A 370 2.45 4.78 -12.20
C VAL A 370 3.00 4.69 -13.63
N GLY A 371 2.63 3.62 -14.34
CA GLY A 371 3.03 3.38 -15.73
C GLY A 371 4.44 2.81 -15.91
N ASP A 372 5.31 2.86 -14.90
CA ASP A 372 6.65 2.29 -14.95
C ASP A 372 6.57 0.79 -14.65
N SER A 373 6.64 -0.03 -15.69
CA SER A 373 6.57 -1.48 -15.54
C SER A 373 7.77 -2.04 -14.77
N ILE A 374 7.53 -3.13 -14.05
CA ILE A 374 8.58 -3.98 -13.47
C ILE A 374 8.46 -5.41 -14.00
N TRP A 375 9.55 -6.17 -13.92
CA TRP A 375 9.60 -7.57 -14.35
C TRP A 375 10.03 -8.45 -13.20
N VAL A 376 9.15 -9.35 -12.77
CA VAL A 376 9.35 -10.26 -11.64
C VAL A 376 9.75 -11.62 -12.18
N GLN A 377 10.98 -12.03 -11.90
CA GLN A 377 11.51 -13.34 -12.25
C GLN A 377 11.47 -14.27 -11.05
N ILE A 378 10.93 -15.46 -11.25
CA ILE A 378 11.03 -16.58 -10.32
C ILE A 378 11.82 -17.69 -11.01
N HIS A 379 12.92 -18.10 -10.39
CA HIS A 379 13.64 -19.33 -10.72
C HIS A 379 13.16 -20.43 -9.79
N ILE A 380 12.72 -21.56 -10.33
CA ILE A 380 12.19 -22.69 -9.57
C ILE A 380 13.04 -23.92 -9.85
N HIS A 381 13.58 -24.50 -8.77
CA HIS A 381 14.25 -25.80 -8.75
C HIS A 381 13.43 -26.79 -7.94
N ASN A 382 12.56 -27.56 -8.61
CA ASN A 382 11.82 -28.66 -8.00
C ASN A 382 12.76 -29.77 -7.54
N GLN A 383 12.35 -30.50 -6.50
CA GLN A 383 13.12 -31.63 -5.98
C GLN A 383 12.99 -32.89 -6.86
N THR A 384 11.79 -33.16 -7.37
CA THR A 384 11.42 -34.42 -8.02
C THR A 384 10.57 -34.23 -9.28
N ILE A 385 9.70 -33.23 -9.32
CA ILE A 385 8.72 -33.08 -10.41
C ILE A 385 9.31 -32.27 -11.56
N PHE A 386 9.33 -32.87 -12.75
CA PHE A 386 9.58 -32.18 -14.02
C PHE A 386 8.44 -31.18 -14.31
N PHE A 387 8.70 -30.13 -15.10
CA PHE A 387 7.73 -29.04 -15.37
C PHE A 387 7.50 -28.10 -14.17
N PRO A 388 8.52 -27.31 -13.78
CA PRO A 388 8.49 -26.54 -12.54
C PRO A 388 7.60 -25.30 -12.59
N ILE A 389 7.21 -24.83 -13.78
CA ILE A 389 6.46 -23.58 -13.92
C ILE A 389 4.96 -23.87 -13.89
N ALA A 390 4.28 -23.40 -12.85
CA ALA A 390 2.82 -23.43 -12.76
C ALA A 390 2.20 -22.32 -13.64
N ALA A 391 1.21 -22.68 -14.46
CA ALA A 391 0.58 -21.78 -15.40
C ALA A 391 -0.95 -21.97 -15.45
N ASP A 392 -1.64 -20.98 -16.02
CA ASP A 392 -3.06 -21.04 -16.36
C ASP A 392 -3.27 -21.22 -17.86
N HIS A 393 -3.99 -22.27 -18.28
CA HIS A 393 -4.38 -22.54 -19.67
C HIS A 393 -5.88 -22.39 -19.95
N LEU A 394 -6.68 -22.08 -18.93
CA LEU A 394 -8.13 -21.95 -19.05
C LEU A 394 -8.55 -20.50 -19.27
N GLY A 395 -7.80 -19.54 -18.70
CA GLY A 395 -7.94 -18.11 -18.96
C GLY A 395 -7.55 -17.70 -20.38
N VAL A 396 -7.93 -16.48 -20.77
CA VAL A 396 -7.52 -15.89 -22.05
C VAL A 396 -6.11 -15.35 -21.90
N ALA A 397 -5.15 -16.02 -22.53
CA ALA A 397 -3.72 -15.69 -22.40
C ALA A 397 -3.43 -14.20 -22.69
N ALA A 398 -2.82 -13.52 -21.72
CA ALA A 398 -2.43 -12.12 -21.85
C ALA A 398 -1.16 -12.00 -22.73
N PRO A 399 -1.20 -11.28 -23.86
CA PRO A 399 -0.07 -11.23 -24.78
C PRO A 399 1.08 -10.40 -24.21
N GLN A 400 2.30 -10.94 -24.28
CA GLN A 400 3.54 -10.25 -23.88
C GLN A 400 3.56 -9.72 -22.43
N THR A 401 2.87 -10.42 -21.52
CA THR A 401 2.87 -10.14 -20.08
C THR A 401 3.74 -11.10 -19.29
N SER A 402 3.96 -12.31 -19.81
CA SER A 402 4.76 -13.33 -19.14
C SER A 402 5.60 -14.16 -20.11
N TRP A 403 6.73 -14.65 -19.62
CA TRP A 403 7.72 -15.43 -20.38
C TRP A 403 8.25 -16.58 -19.55
N ILE A 404 8.76 -17.60 -20.25
CA ILE A 404 9.43 -18.75 -19.66
C ILE A 404 10.82 -18.93 -20.28
N SER A 405 11.77 -19.45 -19.50
CA SER A 405 13.13 -19.73 -19.94
C SER A 405 13.72 -20.97 -19.26
N ALA A 406 14.61 -21.68 -19.95
CA ALA A 406 15.40 -22.78 -19.35
C ALA A 406 16.72 -22.28 -18.74
N ASP A 407 17.25 -21.16 -19.22
CA ASP A 407 18.63 -20.74 -18.98
C ASP A 407 18.75 -19.29 -18.48
N SER A 408 17.62 -18.60 -18.25
CA SER A 408 17.48 -17.18 -17.93
C SER A 408 17.98 -16.20 -19.00
N HIS A 409 18.34 -16.67 -20.19
CA HIS A 409 18.87 -15.84 -21.28
C HIS A 409 17.94 -15.83 -22.49
N THR A 410 17.37 -16.99 -22.83
CA THR A 410 16.44 -17.17 -23.95
C THR A 410 15.01 -17.24 -23.42
N TRP A 411 14.21 -16.25 -23.75
CA TRP A 411 12.85 -16.08 -23.22
C TRP A 411 11.79 -16.29 -24.30
N THR A 412 10.83 -17.16 -24.01
CA THR A 412 9.67 -17.41 -24.89
C THR A 412 8.42 -16.86 -24.22
N PRO A 413 7.59 -16.04 -24.90
CA PRO A 413 6.31 -15.59 -24.37
C PRO A 413 5.41 -16.77 -24.02
N LEU A 414 4.78 -16.74 -22.83
CA LEU A 414 3.83 -17.78 -22.45
C LEU A 414 2.54 -17.73 -23.30
N SER A 415 2.18 -16.56 -23.81
CA SER A 415 1.06 -16.38 -24.75
C SER A 415 1.20 -17.20 -26.05
N ASP A 416 2.42 -17.54 -26.46
CA ASP A 416 2.64 -18.42 -27.63
C ASP A 416 2.12 -19.84 -27.40
N TYR A 417 1.93 -20.20 -26.13
CA TYR A 417 1.34 -21.45 -25.66
C TYR A 417 -0.11 -21.32 -25.22
N SER A 418 -0.71 -20.14 -25.37
CA SER A 418 -2.04 -19.81 -24.83
C SER A 418 -2.14 -20.05 -23.33
N VAL A 419 -1.11 -19.66 -22.57
CA VAL A 419 -1.12 -19.72 -21.10
C VAL A 419 -0.59 -18.45 -20.45
N ASP A 420 -0.95 -18.26 -19.19
CA ASP A 420 -0.45 -17.20 -18.31
C ASP A 420 0.34 -17.73 -17.12
N SER A 421 1.24 -16.89 -16.62
CA SER A 421 2.00 -17.17 -15.39
C SER A 421 1.12 -17.05 -14.16
N THR A 422 1.36 -17.92 -13.18
CA THR A 422 0.76 -17.84 -11.83
C THR A 422 1.53 -16.91 -10.89
N VAL A 423 2.55 -16.19 -11.38
CA VAL A 423 3.25 -15.16 -10.62
C VAL A 423 2.35 -13.94 -10.47
N ARG A 424 2.25 -13.42 -9.25
CA ARG A 424 1.43 -12.26 -8.90
C ARG A 424 2.24 -11.27 -8.08
N LEU A 425 1.85 -10.00 -8.18
CA LEU A 425 2.45 -8.90 -7.44
C LEU A 425 1.42 -8.30 -6.50
N LEU A 426 1.68 -8.36 -5.19
CA LEU A 426 0.92 -7.65 -4.19
C LEU A 426 1.62 -6.32 -3.86
N THR A 427 0.89 -5.23 -4.06
CA THR A 427 1.31 -3.87 -3.75
C THR A 427 0.49 -3.29 -2.60
N SER A 428 0.98 -2.19 -2.05
CA SER A 428 0.22 -1.37 -1.11
C SER A 428 0.57 0.11 -1.27
N LEU A 429 -0.36 1.02 -1.00
CA LEU A 429 0.02 2.40 -0.73
C LEU A 429 0.98 2.47 0.47
N PRO A 430 2.02 3.33 0.44
CA PRO A 430 2.83 3.61 1.62
C PRO A 430 1.97 4.22 2.73
N PRO A 431 2.42 4.23 3.99
CA PRO A 431 1.81 5.08 5.00
C PRO A 431 1.99 6.56 4.63
N ALA A 432 1.10 7.43 5.09
CA ALA A 432 1.27 8.87 4.95
C ALA A 432 2.58 9.34 5.62
N PRO A 433 3.29 10.36 5.08
CA PRO A 433 4.56 10.78 5.62
C PRO A 433 4.44 11.42 7.02
N THR A 434 5.59 11.68 7.66
CA THR A 434 5.64 12.50 8.87
C THR A 434 5.54 14.00 8.53
N ALA A 435 5.23 14.83 9.53
CA ALA A 435 5.18 16.28 9.34
C ALA A 435 6.59 16.84 9.05
N PRO A 436 6.73 17.83 8.15
CA PRO A 436 7.91 18.67 8.08
C PRO A 436 8.14 19.40 9.40
N GLU A 437 9.40 19.73 9.68
CA GLU A 437 9.85 20.27 10.96
C GLU A 437 10.47 21.66 10.78
N ASN A 438 10.58 22.42 11.88
CA ASN A 438 11.33 23.67 11.94
C ASN A 438 10.98 24.69 10.85
N LEU A 439 9.70 24.80 10.48
CA LEU A 439 9.25 25.83 9.54
C LEU A 439 9.53 27.22 10.14
N SER A 440 10.22 28.06 9.38
CA SER A 440 10.65 29.39 9.80
C SER A 440 10.62 30.39 8.65
N ILE A 441 10.58 31.68 9.00
CA ILE A 441 10.70 32.79 8.05
C ILE A 441 12.13 33.25 8.06
N THR A 442 12.80 33.18 6.92
CA THR A 442 14.21 33.60 6.80
C THR A 442 14.32 35.10 6.48
N SER A 443 13.42 35.63 5.67
CA SER A 443 13.28 37.06 5.41
C SER A 443 11.91 37.40 4.80
N PHE A 444 11.49 38.66 4.83
CA PHE A 444 10.24 39.10 4.20
C PHE A 444 10.25 40.61 3.90
N ALA A 445 9.32 41.05 3.06
CA ALA A 445 9.07 42.47 2.77
C ALA A 445 7.57 42.73 2.53
N GLN A 446 7.24 43.80 1.81
CA GLN A 446 5.84 44.22 1.57
C GLN A 446 5.05 43.21 0.72
N ARG A 447 5.73 42.53 -0.21
CA ARG A 447 5.09 41.69 -1.24
C ARG A 447 5.74 40.32 -1.39
N TRP A 448 6.55 39.90 -0.42
CA TRP A 448 7.11 38.56 -0.43
C TRP A 448 7.51 38.09 0.96
N VAL A 449 7.52 36.77 1.14
CA VAL A 449 7.95 36.07 2.37
C VAL A 449 8.80 34.87 1.94
N GLU A 450 9.96 34.71 2.55
CA GLU A 450 10.81 33.53 2.39
C GLU A 450 10.65 32.57 3.56
N LEU A 451 10.46 31.29 3.22
CA LEU A 451 10.22 30.18 4.13
C LEU A 451 11.36 29.17 4.00
N ALA A 452 11.71 28.55 5.12
CA ALA A 452 12.60 27.40 5.17
C ALA A 452 12.11 26.38 6.21
N TRP A 453 12.29 25.09 5.94
CA TRP A 453 11.95 23.99 6.86
C TRP A 453 13.00 22.87 6.79
N SER A 454 12.85 21.86 7.64
CA SER A 454 13.61 20.61 7.59
C SER A 454 12.67 19.42 7.48
N TYR A 455 13.18 18.27 7.02
CA TYR A 455 12.41 17.03 6.98
C TYR A 455 13.35 15.85 7.22
N SER A 456 13.01 15.02 8.20
CA SER A 456 13.79 13.85 8.63
C SER A 456 13.28 12.53 8.04
N GLY A 457 12.07 12.53 7.46
CA GLY A 457 11.45 11.33 6.88
C GLY A 457 12.02 10.96 5.51
N THR A 458 11.77 9.72 5.10
CA THR A 458 12.34 9.14 3.85
C THR A 458 11.29 8.80 2.79
N ILE A 459 10.00 8.79 3.15
CA ILE A 459 8.91 8.30 2.30
C ILE A 459 8.09 9.40 1.61
N ALA A 460 8.45 10.67 1.81
CA ALA A 460 7.77 11.77 1.12
C ALA A 460 8.27 11.93 -0.31
N ARG A 461 7.36 12.31 -1.21
CA ARG A 461 7.64 12.60 -2.62
C ARG A 461 7.69 14.10 -2.87
N THR A 462 6.79 14.84 -2.27
CA THR A 462 6.70 16.29 -2.42
C THR A 462 6.32 16.99 -1.13
N PHE A 463 6.43 18.32 -1.13
CA PHE A 463 5.92 19.20 -0.08
C PHE A 463 4.83 20.12 -0.61
N TYR A 464 3.71 20.18 0.09
CA TYR A 464 2.71 21.23 -0.06
C TYR A 464 3.06 22.39 0.85
N VAL A 465 3.27 23.57 0.26
CA VAL A 465 3.40 24.83 1.00
C VAL A 465 2.06 25.52 0.97
N GLU A 466 1.48 25.75 2.15
CA GLU A 466 0.14 26.29 2.29
C GLU A 466 0.15 27.61 3.07
N ARG A 467 -0.77 28.51 2.74
CA ARG A 467 -0.93 29.82 3.38
C ARG A 467 -2.37 30.04 3.80
N SER A 468 -2.57 30.73 4.92
CA SER A 468 -3.89 31.14 5.41
C SER A 468 -3.87 32.59 5.90
N GLN A 469 -5.01 33.28 5.81
CA GLN A 469 -5.19 34.61 6.42
C GLN A 469 -5.98 34.56 7.74
N ASP A 470 -6.81 33.53 7.93
CA ASP A 470 -7.69 33.35 9.08
C ASP A 470 -7.28 32.18 9.99
N GLY A 471 -6.28 31.41 9.59
CA GLY A 471 -5.81 30.19 10.27
C GLY A 471 -6.70 28.96 10.05
N VAL A 472 -7.77 29.10 9.26
CA VAL A 472 -8.79 28.05 9.03
C VAL A 472 -8.77 27.59 7.58
N ASN A 473 -8.80 28.53 6.64
CA ASN A 473 -8.80 28.26 5.21
C ASN A 473 -7.37 28.34 4.67
N TRP A 474 -6.88 27.24 4.09
CA TRP A 474 -5.50 27.09 3.65
C TRP A 474 -5.43 26.94 2.13
N ASP A 475 -4.76 27.89 1.48
CA ASP A 475 -4.48 27.89 0.04
C ASP A 475 -3.16 27.16 -0.23
N LEU A 476 -3.16 26.24 -1.20
CA LEU A 476 -1.94 25.61 -1.70
C LEU A 476 -1.18 26.60 -2.59
N LEU A 477 -0.01 27.03 -2.14
CA LEU A 477 0.85 27.94 -2.89
C LEU A 477 1.79 27.19 -3.84
N ALA A 478 2.32 26.04 -3.42
CA ALA A 478 3.27 25.26 -4.21
C ALA A 478 3.26 23.78 -3.84
N ASN A 479 3.57 22.95 -4.84
CA ASN A 479 3.89 21.53 -4.71
C ASN A 479 5.35 21.33 -5.14
N LEU A 480 6.24 21.13 -4.18
CA LEU A 480 7.69 21.17 -4.37
C LEU A 480 8.29 19.77 -4.27
N ALA A 481 9.38 19.50 -5.00
CA ALA A 481 10.10 18.23 -4.84
C ALA A 481 10.64 18.10 -3.39
N VAL A 482 10.73 16.88 -2.86
CA VAL A 482 11.22 16.64 -1.48
C VAL A 482 12.65 17.14 -1.23
N THR A 483 13.44 17.40 -2.29
CA THR A 483 14.78 18.00 -2.20
C THR A 483 14.76 19.51 -1.97
N GLN A 484 13.62 20.17 -2.13
CA GLN A 484 13.46 21.61 -1.92
C GLN A 484 12.88 21.86 -0.52
N THR A 485 13.68 22.49 0.33
CA THR A 485 13.30 22.82 1.72
C THR A 485 13.16 24.32 1.97
N THR A 486 13.07 25.10 0.89
CA THR A 486 12.86 26.55 0.93
C THR A 486 11.84 26.97 -0.13
N PHE A 487 11.12 28.06 0.15
CA PHE A 487 10.13 28.62 -0.78
C PHE A 487 9.98 30.13 -0.58
N ARG A 488 9.85 30.90 -1.66
CA ARG A 488 9.54 32.33 -1.61
C ARG A 488 8.13 32.57 -2.15
N ASP A 489 7.21 32.94 -1.26
CA ASP A 489 5.89 33.44 -1.65
C ASP A 489 6.02 34.89 -2.12
N THR A 490 5.60 35.21 -3.34
CA THR A 490 5.66 36.56 -3.95
C THR A 490 4.28 37.17 -4.20
N SER A 491 3.23 36.50 -3.72
CA SER A 491 1.84 36.94 -3.80
C SER A 491 1.26 37.71 -2.59
N PRO A 492 1.96 37.91 -1.44
CA PRO A 492 1.40 38.70 -0.34
C PRO A 492 1.10 40.16 -0.71
N THR A 493 0.09 40.70 -0.05
CA THR A 493 -0.21 42.15 -0.09
C THR A 493 0.45 42.88 1.08
N PRO A 494 0.78 44.18 0.95
CA PRO A 494 1.38 44.96 2.03
C PRO A 494 0.47 45.07 3.26
N ASN A 495 1.09 45.13 4.45
CA ASN A 495 0.41 45.30 5.74
C ASN A 495 -0.68 44.26 6.03
N GLN A 496 -0.47 43.01 5.59
CA GLN A 496 -1.43 41.93 5.79
C GLN A 496 -0.77 40.78 6.54
N THR A 497 -1.50 40.22 7.51
CA THR A 497 -1.06 39.03 8.24
C THR A 497 -1.37 37.77 7.45
N TYR A 498 -0.37 36.90 7.36
CA TYR A 498 -0.44 35.58 6.76
C TYR A 498 0.16 34.54 7.71
N GLN A 499 -0.42 33.35 7.69
CA GLN A 499 0.08 32.16 8.35
C GLN A 499 0.55 31.15 7.31
N TYR A 500 1.63 30.44 7.60
CA TYR A 500 2.18 29.42 6.71
C TYR A 500 2.36 28.09 7.44
N ARG A 501 2.16 27.00 6.69
CA ARG A 501 2.48 25.63 7.10
C ARG A 501 2.98 24.83 5.90
N VAL A 502 3.71 23.75 6.17
CA VAL A 502 4.17 22.82 5.14
C VAL A 502 3.71 21.42 5.50
N ARG A 503 3.29 20.64 4.49
CA ARG A 503 2.89 19.24 4.63
C ARG A 503 3.69 18.38 3.65
N ALA A 504 4.08 17.20 4.07
CA ALA A 504 4.75 16.22 3.23
C ALA A 504 3.70 15.31 2.59
N VAL A 505 3.94 14.90 1.35
CA VAL A 505 2.96 14.15 0.55
C VAL A 505 3.61 12.94 -0.08
N ASN A 506 2.90 11.82 -0.07
CA ASN A 506 3.18 10.65 -0.87
C ASN A 506 1.85 10.03 -1.36
N PRO A 507 1.88 8.93 -2.14
CA PRO A 507 0.65 8.28 -2.62
C PRO A 507 -0.24 7.73 -1.50
N GLY A 508 0.34 7.47 -0.33
CA GLY A 508 -0.35 7.08 0.89
C GLY A 508 -1.12 8.19 1.59
N GLY A 509 -0.89 9.45 1.20
CA GLY A 509 -1.62 10.60 1.69
C GLY A 509 -0.73 11.78 2.08
N VAL A 510 -1.34 12.72 2.77
CA VAL A 510 -0.73 13.98 3.22
C VAL A 510 -0.45 13.91 4.72
N SER A 511 0.75 14.28 5.13
CA SER A 511 1.14 14.28 6.54
C SER A 511 0.38 15.32 7.37
N PRO A 512 0.42 15.22 8.72
CA PRO A 512 0.08 16.35 9.57
C PRO A 512 0.93 17.58 9.20
N PRO A 513 0.44 18.81 9.46
CA PRO A 513 1.22 20.01 9.17
C PRO A 513 2.43 20.15 10.06
N SER A 514 3.43 20.86 9.55
CA SER A 514 4.50 21.45 10.36
C SER A 514 3.94 22.38 11.45
N ASN A 515 4.84 22.94 12.27
CA ASN A 515 4.47 24.12 13.05
C ASN A 515 3.93 25.23 12.13
N ILE A 516 2.96 26.01 12.64
CA ILE A 516 2.42 27.17 11.95
C ILE A 516 3.23 28.41 12.36
N ILE A 517 3.60 29.22 11.37
CA ILE A 517 4.28 30.51 11.57
C ILE A 517 3.40 31.64 11.03
N SER A 518 3.49 32.82 11.65
CA SER A 518 2.70 34.00 11.27
C SER A 518 3.61 35.18 10.99
N VAL A 519 3.29 35.97 9.97
CA VAL A 519 3.98 37.22 9.64
C VAL A 519 3.01 38.25 9.11
N THR A 520 3.22 39.50 9.51
CA THR A 520 2.58 40.66 8.88
C THR A 520 3.58 41.28 7.93
N THR A 521 3.25 41.31 6.64
CA THR A 521 4.08 41.96 5.63
C THR A 521 4.25 43.44 5.92
N LEU A 522 5.35 44.02 5.46
CA LEU A 522 5.60 45.45 5.66
C LEU A 522 4.55 46.29 4.91
N PRO A 523 4.16 47.48 5.42
CA PRO A 523 3.33 48.41 4.68
C PRO A 523 4.09 48.97 3.47
N ASP A 524 3.37 49.56 2.52
CA ASP A 524 4.03 50.38 1.51
C ASP A 524 4.69 51.61 2.16
N PRO A 525 5.83 52.09 1.63
CA PRO A 525 6.42 53.35 2.06
C PRO A 525 5.39 54.50 2.01
N PRO A 526 5.48 55.50 2.90
CA PRO A 526 4.52 56.60 2.91
C PRO A 526 4.57 57.41 1.61
N SER A 527 3.49 58.14 1.34
CA SER A 527 3.52 59.16 0.29
C SER A 527 4.49 60.28 0.68
N ALA A 528 5.21 60.81 -0.32
CA ALA A 528 6.15 61.89 -0.08
C ALA A 528 5.40 63.16 0.37
N PRO A 529 5.87 63.85 1.42
CA PRO A 529 5.33 65.15 1.79
C PRO A 529 5.43 66.13 0.62
N GLN A 530 4.71 67.24 0.70
CA GLN A 530 4.72 68.25 -0.36
C GLN A 530 5.09 69.62 0.20
N GLN A 531 5.51 70.53 -0.69
CA GLN A 531 5.70 71.95 -0.39
C GLN A 531 6.61 72.23 0.83
N LEU A 532 7.76 71.56 0.93
CA LEU A 532 8.75 71.93 1.95
C LEU A 532 9.28 73.34 1.65
N LEU A 533 9.03 74.28 2.56
CA LEU A 533 9.45 75.66 2.48
C LEU A 533 10.18 76.06 3.77
N GLY A 534 11.29 76.77 3.62
CA GLY A 534 12.02 77.36 4.74
C GLY A 534 11.90 78.87 4.73
N THR A 535 11.57 79.44 5.89
CA THR A 535 11.49 80.90 6.12
C THR A 535 12.40 81.27 7.28
N ALA A 536 13.41 82.13 7.04
CA ALA A 536 14.24 82.66 8.12
C ALA A 536 13.42 83.66 8.96
N TYR A 537 13.40 83.46 10.28
CA TYR A 537 12.66 84.32 11.20
C TYR A 537 13.57 85.03 12.20
N SER A 538 14.82 84.60 12.36
CA SER A 538 15.89 85.37 13.00
C SER A 538 17.27 84.93 12.48
N PRO A 539 18.36 85.65 12.84
CA PRO A 539 19.71 85.34 12.37
C PRO A 539 20.20 83.92 12.68
N ILE A 540 19.58 83.23 13.64
CA ILE A 540 20.04 81.93 14.14
C ILE A 540 19.00 80.80 13.96
N ARG A 541 17.98 81.04 13.12
CA ARG A 541 16.69 80.39 13.29
C ARG A 541 15.84 80.38 12.00
N ILE A 542 15.48 79.17 11.53
CA ILE A 542 14.65 78.94 10.32
C ILE A 542 13.41 78.14 10.71
N GLN A 543 12.25 78.54 10.18
CA GLN A 543 11.00 77.79 10.29
C GLN A 543 10.80 76.99 9.00
N LEU A 544 10.70 75.67 9.12
CA LEU A 544 10.31 74.76 8.04
C LEU A 544 8.81 74.50 8.13
N THR A 545 8.14 74.52 6.98
CA THR A 545 6.76 74.10 6.82
C THR A 545 6.65 73.14 5.65
N TRP A 546 5.86 72.08 5.79
CA TRP A 546 5.56 71.14 4.72
C TRP A 546 4.11 70.67 4.84
N THR A 547 3.56 70.13 3.77
CA THR A 547 2.25 69.48 3.75
C THR A 547 2.44 67.98 3.94
N ASP A 548 1.82 67.43 4.98
CA ASP A 548 1.71 65.99 5.14
C ASP A 548 0.61 65.45 4.22
N THR A 549 0.96 64.46 3.41
CA THR A 549 0.10 63.85 2.40
C THR A 549 -0.16 62.37 2.66
N SER A 550 0.44 61.81 3.72
CA SER A 550 0.30 60.41 4.07
C SER A 550 -0.44 60.26 5.40
N THR A 551 -0.99 59.07 5.63
CA THR A 551 -1.58 58.69 6.93
C THR A 551 -0.95 57.41 7.50
N THR A 552 0.17 56.99 6.92
CA THR A 552 0.83 55.70 7.15
C THR A 552 2.28 55.86 7.59
N GLU A 553 2.76 57.09 7.65
CA GLU A 553 4.04 57.48 8.19
C GLU A 553 4.05 57.37 9.71
N THR A 554 5.21 57.03 10.23
CA THR A 554 5.49 57.02 11.67
C THR A 554 6.29 58.27 12.09
N GLY A 555 6.83 58.98 11.10
CA GLY A 555 7.55 60.24 11.29
C GLY A 555 8.20 60.74 10.00
N PHE A 556 8.94 61.83 10.14
CA PHE A 556 9.70 62.49 9.09
C PHE A 556 11.16 62.61 9.49
N THR A 557 12.07 62.42 8.54
CA THR A 557 13.50 62.70 8.74
C THR A 557 13.83 64.01 8.05
N ILE A 558 14.47 64.93 8.76
CA ILE A 558 14.92 66.21 8.22
C ILE A 558 16.44 66.22 8.18
N GLN A 559 16.97 66.56 7.02
CA GLN A 559 18.40 66.78 6.85
C GLN A 559 18.69 68.20 6.38
N GLU A 560 19.85 68.70 6.79
CA GLU A 560 20.38 70.02 6.45
C GLU A 560 21.61 69.89 5.56
N SER A 561 21.77 70.84 4.64
CA SER A 561 22.98 71.05 3.85
C SER A 561 23.28 72.53 3.69
N THR A 562 24.56 72.89 3.75
CA THR A 562 25.05 74.26 3.45
C THR A 562 25.60 74.38 2.03
N ASN A 563 25.71 73.27 1.29
CA ASN A 563 26.29 73.23 -0.06
C ASN A 563 25.49 72.40 -1.08
N GLY A 564 24.38 71.77 -0.66
CA GLY A 564 23.51 70.95 -1.49
C GLY A 564 24.05 69.54 -1.79
N ILE A 565 25.26 69.23 -1.30
CA ILE A 565 25.97 67.97 -1.56
C ILE A 565 26.06 67.13 -0.28
N ASN A 566 26.55 67.73 0.81
CA ASN A 566 26.71 67.06 2.09
C ASN A 566 25.47 67.28 2.94
N TRP A 567 24.79 66.21 3.30
CA TRP A 567 23.53 66.25 4.04
C TRP A 567 23.70 65.59 5.41
N PHE A 568 23.25 66.26 6.46
CA PHE A 568 23.31 65.77 7.84
C PHE A 568 21.91 65.67 8.42
N THR A 569 21.56 64.54 9.04
CA THR A 569 20.29 64.41 9.78
C THR A 569 20.33 65.31 11.00
N ILE A 570 19.41 66.26 11.04
CA ILE A 570 19.29 67.21 12.17
C ILE A 570 18.20 66.80 13.15
N THR A 571 17.15 66.10 12.68
CA THR A 571 16.07 65.62 13.55
C THR A 571 15.20 64.57 12.86
N THR A 572 14.45 63.82 13.68
CA THR A 572 13.24 63.11 13.26
C THR A 572 12.03 63.73 13.96
N GLN A 573 10.96 63.95 13.21
CA GLN A 573 9.70 64.49 13.73
C GLN A 573 8.64 63.38 13.77
N PRO A 574 7.73 63.37 14.76
CA PRO A 574 6.65 62.40 14.79
C PRO A 574 5.67 62.57 13.62
N ALA A 575 4.83 61.56 13.37
CA ALA A 575 3.77 61.59 12.36
C ALA A 575 2.84 62.82 12.51
N ASN A 576 2.19 63.22 11.42
CA ASN A 576 1.30 64.39 11.34
C ASN A 576 1.93 65.76 11.60
N MET A 577 3.24 65.84 11.89
CA MET A 577 3.93 67.12 11.96
C MET A 577 3.97 67.77 10.60
N GLN A 578 3.75 69.08 10.56
CA GLN A 578 3.79 69.90 9.33
C GLN A 578 4.73 71.11 9.46
N THR A 579 5.37 71.26 10.62
CA THR A 579 6.28 72.36 10.85
C THR A 579 7.39 72.00 11.83
N PHE A 580 8.59 72.53 11.61
CA PHE A 580 9.74 72.32 12.47
C PHE A 580 10.58 73.60 12.53
N ARG A 581 11.09 73.91 13.71
CA ARG A 581 11.92 75.07 13.95
C ARG A 581 13.36 74.64 14.12
N VAL A 582 14.21 75.07 13.20
CA VAL A 582 15.65 74.88 13.28
C VAL A 582 16.24 76.04 14.09
N GLU A 583 17.08 75.73 15.07
CA GLU A 583 17.75 76.71 15.94
C GLU A 583 19.27 76.49 15.91
N GLY A 584 20.04 77.47 16.40
CA GLY A 584 21.50 77.38 16.50
C GLY A 584 22.24 77.57 15.18
N LEU A 585 21.60 78.23 14.21
CA LEU A 585 22.20 78.53 12.91
C LEU A 585 23.17 79.71 13.00
N SER A 586 24.05 79.84 12.01
CA SER A 586 24.90 81.01 11.83
C SER A 586 24.14 82.10 11.07
N ALA A 587 24.36 83.37 11.42
CA ALA A 587 23.86 84.51 10.66
C ALA A 587 24.51 84.57 9.27
N GLU A 588 23.82 85.20 8.31
CA GLU A 588 24.30 85.40 6.93
C GLU A 588 24.77 84.12 6.23
N SER A 589 24.17 82.99 6.60
CA SER A 589 24.55 81.67 6.13
C SER A 589 23.43 81.04 5.32
N THR A 590 23.81 80.30 4.28
CA THR A 590 22.89 79.68 3.33
C THR A 590 22.66 78.22 3.69
N TYR A 591 21.40 77.84 3.83
CA TYR A 591 20.95 76.50 4.17
C TYR A 591 19.94 75.98 3.16
N GLN A 592 19.96 74.67 2.94
CA GLN A 592 18.91 73.92 2.27
C GLN A 592 18.53 72.72 3.14
N TYR A 593 17.26 72.38 3.13
CA TYR A 593 16.73 71.24 3.86
C TYR A 593 16.14 70.23 2.88
N ARG A 594 16.24 68.96 3.24
CA ARG A 594 15.50 67.89 2.58
C ARG A 594 14.75 67.06 3.61
N LEU A 595 13.60 66.55 3.21
CA LEU A 595 12.67 65.87 4.08
C LEU A 595 12.07 64.66 3.36
N TRP A 596 11.83 63.57 4.10
CA TRP A 596 11.01 62.46 3.65
C TRP A 596 10.22 61.91 4.83
N ALA A 597 9.04 61.35 4.55
CA ALA A 597 8.27 60.56 5.51
C ALA A 597 8.82 59.13 5.56
N PHE A 598 8.64 58.42 6.67
CA PHE A 598 9.05 57.02 6.76
C PHE A 598 8.10 56.16 7.60
N ASN A 599 8.05 54.87 7.29
CA ASN A 599 7.45 53.82 8.12
C ASN A 599 8.32 52.55 8.08
N SER A 600 7.84 51.43 8.64
CA SER A 600 8.55 50.15 8.62
C SER A 600 8.74 49.58 7.21
N GLY A 601 7.95 50.03 6.22
CA GLY A 601 8.12 49.73 4.80
C GLY A 601 9.25 50.51 4.12
N GLY A 602 9.78 51.56 4.75
CA GLY A 602 10.88 52.36 4.24
C GLY A 602 10.54 53.86 4.09
N PRO A 603 11.48 54.64 3.52
CA PRO A 603 11.29 56.07 3.29
C PRO A 603 10.44 56.36 2.05
N SER A 604 9.69 57.45 2.07
CA SER A 604 9.09 58.05 0.89
C SER A 604 10.16 58.64 -0.05
N ALA A 605 9.74 59.14 -1.21
CA ALA A 605 10.60 60.02 -2.00
C ALA A 605 10.99 61.27 -1.19
N THR A 606 12.19 61.78 -1.44
CA THR A 606 12.74 62.97 -0.77
C THR A 606 12.29 64.25 -1.46
N ILE A 607 11.88 65.25 -0.66
CA ILE A 607 11.61 66.61 -1.12
C ILE A 607 12.65 67.60 -0.59
N TYR A 608 12.81 68.72 -1.28
CA TYR A 608 13.81 69.75 -0.97
C TYR A 608 13.13 71.09 -0.71
N SER A 609 13.69 71.86 0.22
CA SER A 609 13.30 73.23 0.45
C SER A 609 13.89 74.15 -0.62
N ASN A 610 13.38 75.39 -0.66
CA ASN A 610 14.13 76.52 -1.21
C ASN A 610 15.46 76.68 -0.47
N TRP A 611 16.41 77.39 -1.08
CA TRP A 611 17.57 77.91 -0.37
C TRP A 611 17.12 79.05 0.56
N ILE A 612 17.63 79.04 1.80
CA ILE A 612 17.32 80.03 2.82
C ILE A 612 18.61 80.68 3.28
N VAL A 613 18.63 82.01 3.31
CA VAL A 613 19.73 82.80 3.88
C VAL A 613 19.25 83.37 5.21
N THR A 614 19.97 83.10 6.30
CA THR A 614 19.68 83.72 7.61
C THR A 614 20.05 85.21 7.58
N PRO A 615 19.22 86.11 8.17
CA PRO A 615 19.51 87.54 8.18
C PRO A 615 20.70 87.87 9.10
N GLU A 616 21.24 89.08 8.95
CA GLU A 616 22.25 89.63 9.86
C GLU A 616 21.68 89.96 11.25
N TRP A 617 22.55 90.10 12.25
CA TRP A 617 22.17 90.61 13.56
C TRP A 617 21.76 92.09 13.50
N SER A 618 20.46 92.38 13.56
CA SER A 618 19.99 93.77 13.62
C SER A 618 20.11 94.36 15.03
N TRP A 619 20.92 95.39 15.21
CA TRP A 619 21.08 96.12 16.49
C TRP A 619 19.87 97.00 16.90
N HIS A 620 18.75 96.97 16.17
CA HIS A 620 17.66 97.95 16.31
C HIS A 620 16.41 97.49 17.10
N THR A 621 16.41 96.32 17.76
CA THR A 621 15.23 95.81 18.51
C THR A 621 15.34 95.83 20.03
N PHE A 622 16.38 96.45 20.60
CA PHE A 622 16.45 96.78 22.03
C PHE A 622 16.70 98.29 22.20
N LEU A 623 15.64 99.09 22.38
CA LEU A 623 15.62 100.38 23.11
C LEU A 623 14.21 101.01 22.99
N PRO A 624 13.38 101.07 24.05
CA PRO A 624 12.31 102.05 24.13
C PRO A 624 12.79 103.28 24.93
N ILE A 625 12.63 104.47 24.32
CA ILE A 625 12.60 105.80 24.98
C ILE A 625 13.97 106.21 25.56
N ILE A 626 14.70 107.17 24.98
CA ILE A 626 14.57 108.61 25.22
C ILE A 626 15.25 109.34 24.06
N LYS A 627 14.51 110.17 23.33
CA LYS A 627 15.07 111.36 22.67
C LYS A 627 14.06 112.50 22.80
N HIS A 628 14.20 113.29 23.86
CA HIS A 628 13.89 114.71 23.79
C HIS A 628 14.89 115.50 24.63
N GLN A 629 15.33 116.64 24.09
CA GLN A 629 16.33 117.60 24.58
C GLN A 629 17.79 117.15 24.38
N ILE A 630 18.72 117.92 23.82
CA ILE A 630 18.90 119.38 23.75
C ILE A 630 19.64 119.75 22.44
N GLN A 631 19.15 120.77 21.72
CA GLN A 631 19.94 121.69 20.91
C GLN A 631 20.29 122.89 21.81
N GLU A 632 21.58 123.11 22.05
CA GLU A 632 22.33 124.38 22.12
C GLU A 632 23.73 124.10 22.69
#